data_AF-A0A1F9VRV2-F1
#
_entry.id   AF-A0A1F9VRV2-F1
#
_cell.length_a   1.000
_cell.length_b   1.000
_cell.length_c   1.000
_cell.angle_alpha   90.00
_cell.angle_beta   90.00
_cell.angle_gamma   90.00
#
_symmetry.space_group_name_H-M   'P 1'
#
loop_
_entity.id
_entity.type
_entity.pdbx_description
1 polymer ?
#
loop_
_entity_poly.entity_id
_entity_poly.type
_entity_poly.pdbx_seq_one_letter_code
_entity_poly.pdbx_strand_id
1 'polypeptide(L)'
;MPQKVNPIHFENAEGNLGLANAMLGFFSAKLPVSRLQRDLSDSTVERNFGVALGHGLAAYRSVLDGLSRAAVDEAAAGAELELHPEVLAEGIQTILRREGETGPYELLSKFTRGREITSAALGEFIDGLKLKPAVKAELKRLSPLNYTGLSKKLAEKKES
;
A
#
# COMPACT_ATOMS: atom_id res chain seq x y z
N MET A 1 -8.99 -25.35 2.43
CA MET A 1 -9.42 -23.94 2.26
C MET A 1 -8.88 -23.16 3.44
N PRO A 2 -8.11 -22.08 3.22
CA PRO A 2 -7.76 -21.18 4.31
C PRO A 2 -9.05 -20.68 4.95
N GLN A 3 -9.19 -20.85 6.27
CA GLN A 3 -10.35 -20.33 6.98
C GLN A 3 -10.28 -18.80 6.94
N LYS A 4 -11.37 -18.13 6.51
CA LYS A 4 -11.45 -16.67 6.52
C LYS A 4 -11.19 -16.14 7.94
N VAL A 5 -10.12 -15.39 8.13
CA VAL A 5 -9.83 -14.68 9.38
C VAL A 5 -10.66 -13.40 9.39
N ASN A 6 -11.55 -13.27 10.36
CA ASN A 6 -12.33 -12.04 10.54
C ASN A 6 -11.41 -10.94 11.09
N PRO A 7 -11.30 -9.75 10.46
CA PRO A 7 -10.43 -8.66 10.92
C PRO A 7 -10.89 -7.92 12.19
N ILE A 8 -11.73 -8.54 13.02
CA ILE A 8 -12.33 -7.94 14.23
C ILE A 8 -11.33 -7.25 15.17
N HIS A 9 -10.10 -7.75 15.27
CA HIS A 9 -9.05 -7.13 16.08
C HIS A 9 -8.61 -5.78 15.52
N PHE A 10 -8.50 -5.66 14.18
CA PHE A 10 -8.20 -4.40 13.53
C PHE A 10 -9.39 -3.43 13.62
N GLU A 11 -10.63 -3.91 13.46
CA GLU A 11 -11.86 -3.10 13.61
C GLU A 11 -11.98 -2.53 15.05
N ASN A 12 -11.68 -3.35 16.06
CA ASN A 12 -11.63 -2.91 17.47
C ASN A 12 -10.54 -1.87 17.71
N ALA A 13 -9.35 -2.06 17.10
CA ALA A 13 -8.27 -1.10 17.20
C ALA A 13 -8.64 0.24 16.55
N GLU A 14 -9.24 0.22 15.37
CA GLU A 14 -9.69 1.41 14.64
C GLU A 14 -10.66 2.25 15.49
N GLY A 15 -11.68 1.63 16.06
CA GLY A 15 -12.64 2.32 16.92
C GLY A 15 -11.99 2.95 18.17
N ASN A 16 -11.09 2.21 18.83
CA ASN A 16 -10.39 2.71 20.01
C ASN A 16 -9.39 3.83 19.69
N LEU A 17 -8.68 3.76 18.56
CA LEU A 17 -7.81 4.86 18.10
C LEU A 17 -8.62 6.12 17.81
N GLY A 18 -9.81 5.98 17.20
CA GLY A 18 -10.73 7.09 16.98
C GLY A 18 -11.13 7.78 18.30
N LEU A 19 -11.53 7.01 19.31
CA LEU A 19 -11.86 7.54 20.64
C LEU A 19 -10.67 8.20 21.33
N ALA A 20 -9.50 7.55 21.31
CA ALA A 20 -8.27 8.10 21.87
C ALA A 20 -7.93 9.45 21.22
N ASN A 21 -7.95 9.52 19.88
CA ASN A 21 -7.64 10.74 19.13
C ASN A 21 -8.67 11.85 19.37
N ALA A 22 -9.96 11.54 19.47
CA ALA A 22 -10.98 12.53 19.78
C ALA A 22 -10.73 13.19 21.14
N MET A 23 -10.38 12.40 22.16
CA MET A 23 -10.06 12.91 23.50
C MET A 23 -8.74 13.68 23.51
N LEU A 24 -7.67 13.14 22.92
CA LEU A 24 -6.36 13.80 22.85
C LEU A 24 -6.44 15.11 22.05
N GLY A 25 -7.20 15.14 20.96
CA GLY A 25 -7.49 16.35 20.20
C GLY A 25 -8.22 17.39 21.03
N PHE A 26 -9.27 16.99 21.76
CA PHE A 26 -9.96 17.87 22.70
C PHE A 26 -9.02 18.42 23.79
N PHE A 27 -8.19 17.57 24.41
CA PHE A 27 -7.23 18.00 25.44
C PHE A 27 -6.23 19.03 24.90
N SER A 28 -5.67 18.77 23.71
CA SER A 28 -4.74 19.67 23.02
C SER A 28 -5.36 21.04 22.75
N ALA A 29 -6.64 21.08 22.35
CA ALA A 29 -7.34 22.33 22.10
C ALA A 29 -7.77 23.06 23.39
N LYS A 30 -8.23 22.32 24.41
CA LYS A 30 -8.86 22.88 25.61
C LYS A 30 -7.86 23.31 26.68
N LEU A 31 -6.82 22.52 26.95
CA LEU A 31 -5.97 22.71 28.13
C LEU A 31 -5.06 23.95 28.08
N PRO A 32 -4.55 24.38 26.91
CA PRO A 32 -3.77 25.61 26.83
C PRO A 32 -4.57 26.90 27.07
N VAL A 33 -5.91 26.82 27.13
CA VAL A 33 -6.79 27.98 27.30
C VAL A 33 -7.35 28.00 28.72
N SER A 34 -6.98 29.03 29.46
CA SER A 34 -7.47 29.30 30.82
C SER A 34 -7.62 30.81 31.04
N ARG A 35 -8.69 31.25 31.71
CA ARG A 35 -8.99 32.67 31.90
C ARG A 35 -8.03 33.33 32.90
N LEU A 36 -7.49 34.49 32.54
CA LEU A 36 -6.60 35.32 33.36
C LEU A 36 -5.41 34.52 33.93
N GLN A 37 -5.19 34.55 35.25
CA GLN A 37 -4.08 33.82 35.88
C GLN A 37 -4.29 32.30 35.88
N ARG A 38 -5.54 31.84 36.08
CA ARG A 38 -6.00 30.45 35.93
C ARG A 38 -7.50 30.31 36.28
N ASP A 39 -8.26 29.52 35.53
CA ASP A 39 -9.54 28.96 35.95
C ASP A 39 -9.42 27.44 36.22
N LEU A 40 -10.43 26.82 36.86
CA LEU A 40 -10.35 25.43 37.32
C LEU A 40 -11.03 24.41 36.37
N SER A 41 -11.36 24.80 35.14
CA SER A 41 -12.00 23.88 34.18
C SER A 41 -11.07 22.78 33.68
N ASP A 42 -9.75 22.98 33.78
CA ASP A 42 -8.70 22.00 33.51
C ASP A 42 -8.73 20.83 34.49
N SER A 43 -8.96 21.07 35.79
CA SER A 43 -8.85 20.07 36.84
C SER A 43 -9.74 18.83 36.64
N THR A 44 -10.94 18.99 36.07
CA THR A 44 -11.82 17.84 35.75
C THR A 44 -11.40 17.15 34.45
N VAL A 45 -10.84 17.90 33.49
CA VAL A 45 -10.37 17.36 32.21
C VAL A 45 -9.10 16.54 32.39
N GLU A 46 -8.14 16.99 33.21
CA GLU A 46 -6.88 16.29 33.49
C GLU A 46 -7.09 14.89 34.10
N ARG A 47 -8.18 14.70 34.84
CA ARG A 47 -8.57 13.38 35.40
C ARG A 47 -8.95 12.36 34.31
N ASN A 48 -9.10 12.78 33.06
CA ASN A 48 -9.46 11.94 31.93
C ASN A 48 -8.27 11.55 31.04
N PHE A 49 -7.03 11.93 31.38
CA PHE A 49 -5.84 11.50 30.62
C PHE A 49 -5.73 9.98 30.52
N GLY A 50 -5.98 9.28 31.64
CA GLY A 50 -5.96 7.83 31.67
C GLY A 50 -7.01 7.18 30.74
N VAL A 51 -8.14 7.85 30.47
CA VAL A 51 -9.18 7.32 29.59
C VAL A 51 -8.71 7.31 28.14
N ALA A 52 -8.16 8.44 27.67
CA ALA A 52 -7.62 8.54 26.32
C ALA A 52 -6.46 7.55 26.08
N LEU A 53 -5.53 7.46 27.05
CA LEU A 53 -4.42 6.51 26.99
C LEU A 53 -4.90 5.06 27.11
N GLY A 54 -5.97 4.80 27.86
CA GLY A 54 -6.60 3.48 27.98
C GLY A 54 -7.14 2.98 26.65
N HIS A 55 -7.85 3.84 25.91
CA HIS A 55 -8.27 3.51 24.54
C HIS A 55 -7.07 3.25 23.62
N GLY A 56 -6.02 4.06 23.69
CA GLY A 56 -4.79 3.83 22.93
C GLY A 56 -4.16 2.47 23.22
N LEU A 57 -4.00 2.13 24.51
CA LEU A 57 -3.44 0.84 24.93
C LEU A 57 -4.31 -0.35 24.47
N ALA A 58 -5.63 -0.23 24.60
CA ALA A 58 -6.55 -1.26 24.12
C ALA A 58 -6.39 -1.49 22.60
N ALA A 59 -6.32 -0.40 21.83
CA ALA A 59 -6.09 -0.49 20.39
C ALA A 59 -4.76 -1.16 20.05
N TYR A 60 -3.67 -0.78 20.70
CA TYR A 60 -2.35 -1.35 20.41
C TYR A 60 -2.31 -2.86 20.69
N ARG A 61 -2.95 -3.31 21.77
CA ARG A 61 -3.10 -4.75 22.06
C ARG A 61 -3.89 -5.46 20.96
N SER A 62 -5.02 -4.89 20.52
CA SER A 62 -5.80 -5.45 19.44
C SER A 62 -5.04 -5.49 18.11
N VAL A 63 -4.23 -4.47 17.78
CA VAL A 63 -3.35 -4.52 16.60
C VAL A 63 -2.34 -5.66 16.70
N LEU A 64 -1.66 -5.82 17.83
CA LEU A 64 -0.70 -6.90 18.05
C LEU A 64 -1.36 -8.29 17.93
N ASP A 65 -2.55 -8.44 18.51
CA ASP A 65 -3.33 -9.67 18.40
C ASP A 65 -3.75 -9.95 16.94
N GLY A 66 -4.16 -8.92 16.20
CA GLY A 66 -4.48 -9.01 14.78
C GLY A 66 -3.27 -9.42 13.94
N LEU A 67 -2.12 -8.77 14.14
CA LEU A 67 -0.87 -9.08 13.45
C LEU A 67 -0.37 -10.50 13.74
N SER A 68 -0.51 -10.99 14.97
CA SER A 68 -0.11 -12.36 15.34
C SER A 68 -0.90 -13.46 14.62
N ARG A 69 -2.07 -13.12 14.06
CA ARG A 69 -2.98 -14.04 13.36
C ARG A 69 -2.96 -13.85 11.85
N ALA A 70 -2.35 -12.77 11.36
CA ALA A 70 -2.28 -12.47 9.95
C ALA A 70 -1.28 -13.40 9.26
N ALA A 71 -1.69 -13.97 8.14
CA ALA A 71 -0.84 -14.76 7.25
C ALA A 71 -1.09 -14.32 5.82
N VAL A 72 -0.03 -14.31 5.01
CA VAL A 72 -0.13 -13.95 3.59
C VAL A 72 -0.63 -15.16 2.80
N ASP A 73 -1.65 -14.96 1.97
CA ASP A 73 -2.06 -15.93 0.95
C ASP A 73 -1.27 -15.68 -0.34
N GLU A 74 -0.08 -16.28 -0.41
CA GLU A 74 0.84 -16.11 -1.55
C GLU A 74 0.24 -16.60 -2.87
N ALA A 75 -0.60 -17.65 -2.82
CA ALA A 75 -1.23 -18.21 -4.01
C ALA A 75 -2.30 -17.27 -4.58
N ALA A 76 -3.15 -16.70 -3.71
CA ALA A 76 -4.13 -15.71 -4.14
C ALA A 76 -3.45 -14.45 -4.68
N ALA A 77 -2.41 -13.95 -4.01
CA ALA A 77 -1.67 -12.77 -4.47
C ALA A 77 -0.96 -13.01 -5.81
N GLY A 78 -0.34 -14.19 -5.99
CA GLY A 78 0.30 -14.56 -7.25
C GLY A 78 -0.69 -14.69 -8.40
N ALA A 79 -1.84 -15.33 -8.16
CA ALA A 79 -2.90 -15.46 -9.15
C ALA A 79 -3.46 -14.09 -9.59
N GLU A 80 -3.70 -13.19 -8.64
CA GLU A 80 -4.13 -11.82 -8.93
C GLU A 80 -3.11 -11.09 -9.82
N LEU A 81 -1.82 -11.17 -9.48
CA LEU A 81 -0.75 -10.54 -10.28
C LEU A 81 -0.70 -11.09 -11.71
N GLU A 82 -0.89 -12.39 -11.90
CA GLU A 82 -0.90 -13.01 -13.24
C GLU A 82 -2.08 -12.57 -14.11
N LEU A 83 -3.21 -12.20 -13.50
CA LEU A 83 -4.38 -11.67 -14.20
C LEU A 83 -4.20 -10.24 -14.71
N HIS A 84 -3.17 -9.53 -14.24
CA HIS A 84 -2.96 -8.10 -14.52
C HIS A 84 -1.63 -7.79 -15.22
N PRO A 85 -1.32 -8.37 -16.40
CA PRO A 85 -0.08 -8.08 -17.13
C PRO A 85 0.00 -6.63 -17.65
N GLU A 86 -1.11 -5.90 -17.71
CA GLU A 86 -1.15 -4.48 -18.08
C GLU A 86 -0.29 -3.58 -17.18
N VAL A 87 0.00 -3.99 -15.94
CA VAL A 87 0.89 -3.25 -15.03
C VAL A 87 2.31 -3.12 -15.58
N LEU A 88 2.72 -4.01 -16.50
CA LEU A 88 4.02 -3.96 -17.17
C LEU A 88 4.13 -2.86 -18.21
N ALA A 89 3.03 -2.24 -18.62
CA ALA A 89 3.02 -1.22 -19.67
C ALA A 89 3.98 -0.06 -19.35
N GLU A 90 4.04 0.39 -18.10
CA GLU A 90 4.96 1.45 -17.69
C GLU A 90 6.44 1.04 -17.85
N GLY A 91 6.77 -0.18 -17.42
CA GLY A 91 8.13 -0.73 -17.54
C GLY A 91 8.55 -0.85 -19.01
N ILE A 92 7.64 -1.35 -19.86
CA ILE A 92 7.85 -1.45 -21.31
C ILE A 92 8.03 -0.05 -21.91
N GLN A 93 7.17 0.91 -21.56
CA GLN A 93 7.27 2.30 -22.04
C GLN A 93 8.64 2.90 -21.71
N THR A 94 9.13 2.66 -20.51
CA THR A 94 10.39 3.20 -20.01
C THR A 94 11.57 2.63 -20.79
N ILE A 95 11.56 1.33 -21.06
CA ILE A 95 12.58 0.68 -21.90
C ILE A 95 12.49 1.17 -23.35
N LEU A 96 11.29 1.36 -23.90
CA LEU A 96 11.12 1.93 -25.24
C LEU A 96 11.71 3.34 -25.34
N ARG A 97 11.49 4.20 -24.33
CA ARG A 97 12.13 5.53 -24.25
C ARG A 97 13.65 5.43 -24.21
N ARG A 98 14.20 4.47 -23.45
CA ARG A 98 15.65 4.22 -23.38
C ARG A 98 16.24 3.84 -24.75
N GLU A 99 15.53 3.05 -25.54
CA GLU A 99 15.96 2.67 -26.90
C GLU A 99 15.70 3.74 -27.96
N GLY A 100 15.13 4.90 -27.58
CA GLY A 100 14.90 6.02 -28.48
C GLY A 100 13.64 5.89 -29.34
N GLU A 101 12.68 5.04 -28.96
CA GLU A 101 11.44 4.93 -29.71
C GLU A 101 10.55 6.17 -29.59
N THR A 102 9.94 6.57 -30.71
CA THR A 102 9.07 7.74 -30.76
C THR A 102 7.63 7.38 -30.38
N GLY A 103 7.01 8.20 -29.53
CA GLY A 103 5.64 8.00 -29.06
C GLY A 103 5.34 6.68 -28.33
N PRO A 104 6.18 6.21 -27.38
CA PRO A 104 5.99 4.93 -26.71
C PRO A 104 4.72 4.89 -25.84
N TYR A 105 4.30 6.05 -25.32
CA TYR A 105 3.04 6.18 -24.58
C TYR A 105 1.84 5.97 -25.51
N GLU A 106 1.83 6.60 -26.68
CA GLU A 106 0.75 6.47 -27.65
C GLU A 106 0.65 5.05 -28.20
N LEU A 107 1.80 4.41 -28.41
CA LEU A 107 1.91 3.04 -28.90
C LEU A 107 1.33 2.05 -27.87
N LEU A 108 1.70 2.18 -26.60
CA LEU A 108 1.14 1.35 -25.52
C LEU A 108 -0.32 1.69 -25.23
N SER A 109 -0.70 2.98 -25.21
CA SER A 109 -2.10 3.38 -25.02
C SER A 109 -3.01 2.79 -26.10
N LYS A 110 -2.56 2.74 -27.36
CA LYS A 110 -3.31 2.08 -28.44
C LYS A 110 -3.43 0.57 -28.23
N PHE A 111 -2.39 -0.06 -27.69
CA PHE A 111 -2.38 -1.50 -27.42
C PHE A 111 -3.31 -1.87 -26.25
N THR A 112 -3.30 -1.09 -25.17
CA THR A 112 -4.05 -1.37 -23.92
C THR A 112 -5.50 -0.85 -23.90
N ARG A 113 -5.86 0.09 -24.77
CA ARG A 113 -7.17 0.75 -24.70
C ARG A 113 -8.33 -0.18 -25.05
N GLY A 114 -9.22 -0.38 -24.08
CA GLY A 114 -10.49 -1.08 -24.23
C GLY A 114 -10.34 -2.60 -24.41
N ARG A 115 -9.23 -3.18 -23.94
CA ARG A 115 -8.91 -4.60 -24.08
C ARG A 115 -8.35 -5.14 -22.78
N GLU A 116 -8.76 -6.35 -22.42
CA GLU A 116 -8.00 -7.16 -21.45
C GLU A 116 -6.70 -7.60 -22.11
N ILE A 117 -5.59 -7.31 -21.46
CA ILE A 117 -4.26 -7.71 -21.95
C ILE A 117 -3.93 -9.06 -21.35
N THR A 118 -3.50 -9.98 -22.20
CA THR A 118 -2.95 -11.27 -21.75
C THR A 118 -1.44 -11.25 -21.88
N SER A 119 -0.75 -12.07 -21.09
CA SER A 119 0.70 -12.24 -21.21
C SER A 119 1.13 -12.68 -22.62
N ALA A 120 0.29 -13.45 -23.31
CA ALA A 120 0.52 -13.85 -24.70
C ALA A 120 0.43 -12.63 -25.66
N ALA A 121 -0.63 -11.84 -25.56
CA ALA A 121 -0.79 -10.64 -26.37
C ALA A 121 0.34 -9.62 -26.15
N LEU A 122 0.81 -9.48 -24.90
CA LEU A 122 1.95 -8.64 -24.56
C LEU A 122 3.26 -9.16 -25.20
N GLY A 123 3.45 -10.48 -25.23
CA GLY A 123 4.57 -11.13 -25.91
C GLY A 123 4.58 -10.89 -27.41
N GLU A 124 3.43 -11.05 -28.08
CA GLU A 124 3.25 -10.76 -29.51
C GLU A 124 3.50 -9.28 -29.82
N PHE A 125 3.02 -8.39 -28.97
CA PHE A 125 3.28 -6.96 -29.08
C PHE A 125 4.78 -6.66 -29.04
N ILE A 126 5.52 -7.25 -28.08
CA ILE A 126 6.97 -7.07 -27.97
C ILE A 126 7.70 -7.61 -29.22
N ASP A 127 7.23 -8.73 -29.79
CA ASP A 127 7.80 -9.30 -31.02
C ASP A 127 7.62 -8.37 -32.23
N GLY A 128 6.53 -7.62 -32.29
CA GLY A 128 6.25 -6.64 -33.35
C GLY A 128 7.13 -5.38 -33.31
N LEU A 129 7.80 -5.09 -32.19
CA LEU A 129 8.62 -3.88 -32.03
C LEU A 129 9.92 -3.96 -32.85
N LYS A 130 10.41 -2.85 -33.38
CA LYS A 130 11.67 -2.78 -34.16
C LYS A 130 12.88 -2.60 -33.24
N LEU A 131 13.03 -3.49 -32.27
CA LEU A 131 14.10 -3.46 -31.26
C LEU A 131 15.15 -4.54 -31.49
N LYS A 132 16.34 -4.33 -30.91
CA LYS A 132 17.40 -5.34 -30.85
C LYS A 132 16.90 -6.61 -30.14
N PRO A 133 17.32 -7.83 -30.56
CA PRO A 133 16.90 -9.08 -29.93
C PRO A 133 17.15 -9.13 -28.41
N ALA A 134 18.27 -8.56 -27.95
CA ALA A 134 18.61 -8.49 -26.53
C ALA A 134 17.58 -7.68 -25.71
N VAL A 135 17.05 -6.60 -26.27
CA VAL A 135 16.04 -5.75 -25.62
C VAL A 135 14.69 -6.43 -25.60
N LYS A 136 14.30 -7.11 -26.70
CA LYS A 136 13.07 -7.93 -26.71
C LYS A 136 13.13 -9.03 -25.64
N ALA A 137 14.30 -9.67 -25.50
CA ALA A 137 14.51 -10.66 -24.46
C ALA A 137 14.45 -10.05 -23.05
N GLU A 138 14.92 -8.81 -22.85
CA GLU A 138 14.75 -8.08 -21.59
C GLU A 138 13.29 -7.78 -21.26
N LEU A 139 12.54 -7.24 -22.23
CA LEU A 139 11.10 -6.97 -22.08
C LEU A 139 10.31 -8.23 -21.75
N LYS A 140 10.61 -9.35 -22.43
CA LYS A 140 9.95 -10.64 -22.20
C LYS A 140 10.30 -11.31 -20.87
N ARG A 141 11.35 -10.86 -20.19
CA ARG A 141 11.66 -11.32 -18.82
C ARG A 141 10.79 -10.62 -17.77
N LEU A 142 10.15 -9.50 -18.10
CA LEU A 142 9.25 -8.84 -17.16
C LEU A 142 8.00 -9.69 -16.92
N SER A 143 7.62 -9.81 -15.66
CA SER A 143 6.35 -10.39 -15.23
C SER A 143 5.79 -9.55 -14.08
N PRO A 144 4.47 -9.56 -13.85
CA PRO A 144 3.89 -8.86 -12.69
C PRO A 144 4.53 -9.28 -11.35
N LEU A 145 4.97 -10.54 -11.26
CA LEU A 145 5.67 -11.10 -10.10
C LEU A 145 7.08 -10.53 -9.86
N ASN A 146 7.79 -10.10 -10.90
CA ASN A 146 9.16 -9.60 -10.79
C ASN A 146 9.31 -8.09 -11.03
N TYR A 147 8.25 -7.43 -11.51
CA TYR A 147 8.19 -5.99 -11.70
C TYR A 147 7.90 -5.26 -10.37
N THR A 148 8.69 -5.56 -9.35
CA THR A 148 8.54 -5.02 -7.98
C THR A 148 9.52 -3.89 -7.68
N GLY A 149 10.28 -3.41 -8.67
CA GLY A 149 11.26 -2.33 -8.49
C GLY A 149 12.23 -2.58 -7.34
N LEU A 150 12.32 -1.62 -6.41
CA LEU A 150 13.19 -1.68 -5.24
C LEU A 150 12.51 -2.28 -3.99
N SER A 151 11.27 -2.77 -4.08
CA SER A 151 10.45 -3.15 -2.91
C SER A 151 11.17 -4.07 -1.94
N LYS A 152 11.77 -5.18 -2.41
CA LYS A 152 12.54 -6.10 -1.56
C LYS A 152 13.72 -5.41 -0.86
N LYS A 153 14.49 -4.61 -1.61
CA LYS A 153 15.66 -3.89 -1.08
C LYS A 153 15.27 -2.88 -0.01
N LEU A 154 14.14 -2.19 -0.20
CA LEU A 154 13.63 -1.21 0.77
C LEU A 154 13.10 -1.91 2.03
N ALA A 155 12.42 -3.04 1.90
CA ALA A 155 11.92 -3.82 3.04
C ALA A 155 13.04 -4.46 3.88
N GLU A 156 14.15 -4.87 3.24
CA GLU A 156 15.30 -5.46 3.93
C GLU A 156 16.27 -4.41 4.50
N LYS A 157 16.12 -3.14 4.11
CA LYS A 157 16.94 -2.04 4.62
C LYS A 157 16.57 -1.77 6.08
N LYS A 158 17.23 -2.46 7.00
CA LYS A 158 17.21 -2.07 8.42
C LYS A 158 17.83 -0.67 8.53
N GLU A 159 17.13 0.25 9.20
CA GLU A 159 17.78 1.47 9.67
C GLU A 159 18.94 1.04 10.58
N SER A 160 20.15 1.42 10.16
CA SER A 160 21.41 1.23 10.89
C SER A 160 21.55 2.24 12.01
#